data_AF-A0A1C0VE24-F1
#
_entry.id   AF-A0A1C0VE24-F1
#
_cell.length_a   1.000
_cell.length_b   1.000
_cell.length_c   1.000
_cell.angle_alpha   90.00
_cell.angle_beta   90.00
_cell.angle_gamma   90.00
#
_symmetry.space_group_name_H-M   'P 1'
#
loop_
_entity.id
_entity.type
_entity.pdbx_description
1 polymer ?
#
loop_
_entity_poly.entity_id
_entity_poly.type
_entity_poly.pdbx_seq_one_letter_code
_entity_poly.pdbx_strand_id
1 'polypeptide(L)'
;MTKHDTWVKLKPGNPYEPIMQLFPDGMIPMRDPFPMERPTGPNKEQIALWIVDLERLSSIQVQAIARLIASANNADVAEVAADAEARNGFAMNEVWVESMQCWAEGFARSKELADFLETAPPPGTPEGRKAWADFADDQYERWIYGDEEPPAINSIEDIDPRLRTPELEQAFQHLQFEKQLANYSVFDVLTGRAMVDILNKTDPDNTYSLVGFDDEDFEDDEIYE
;
A
#
# COMPACT_ATOMS: atom_id res chain seq x y z
N MET A 1 1.30 11.04 2.48
CA MET A 1 0.71 9.88 1.77
C MET A 1 -0.24 10.46 0.73
N THR A 2 -0.10 10.05 -0.53
CA THR A 2 -1.08 10.33 -1.59
C THR A 2 -2.35 9.52 -1.32
N LYS A 3 -3.50 9.91 -1.90
CA LYS A 3 -4.73 9.07 -1.83
C LYS A 3 -4.45 7.63 -2.30
N HIS A 4 -3.61 7.52 -3.33
CA HIS A 4 -3.07 6.29 -3.88
C HIS A 4 -1.95 5.73 -3.01
N ASP A 5 -2.34 5.00 -1.98
CA ASP A 5 -1.48 4.16 -1.16
C ASP A 5 -1.69 2.71 -1.60
N THR A 6 -0.98 2.32 -2.64
CA THR A 6 -0.84 0.90 -2.98
C THR A 6 0.58 0.64 -3.39
N TRP A 7 1.15 -0.41 -2.82
CA TRP A 7 2.51 -0.89 -3.03
C TRP A 7 2.46 -2.38 -3.26
N VAL A 8 3.25 -2.87 -4.21
CA VAL A 8 3.03 -4.21 -4.72
C VAL A 8 4.34 -4.96 -4.85
N LYS A 9 4.32 -6.18 -4.34
CA LYS A 9 5.45 -7.10 -4.41
C LYS A 9 5.24 -8.03 -5.59
N LEU A 10 6.30 -8.25 -6.36
CA LEU A 10 6.25 -9.06 -7.56
C LEU A 10 6.78 -10.48 -7.30
N LYS A 11 6.20 -11.46 -8.01
CA LYS A 11 6.62 -12.87 -8.00
C LYS A 11 8.06 -13.02 -8.51
N PRO A 12 8.83 -14.01 -8.04
CA PRO A 12 10.14 -14.33 -8.62
C PRO A 12 10.06 -14.60 -10.13
N GLY A 13 11.09 -14.20 -10.90
CA GLY A 13 11.12 -14.37 -12.35
C GLY A 13 10.28 -13.34 -13.14
N ASN A 14 9.84 -12.26 -12.49
CA ASN A 14 9.11 -11.18 -13.16
C ASN A 14 10.07 -10.30 -14.00
N PRO A 15 9.57 -9.59 -15.03
CA PRO A 15 10.42 -8.75 -15.88
C PRO A 15 11.12 -7.56 -15.18
N TYR A 16 10.63 -7.14 -14.02
CA TYR A 16 11.15 -6.01 -13.25
C TYR A 16 12.26 -6.42 -12.27
N GLU A 17 12.52 -7.72 -12.10
CA GLU A 17 13.54 -8.26 -11.19
C GLU A 17 14.91 -7.54 -11.28
N PRO A 18 15.44 -7.18 -12.46
CA PRO A 18 16.73 -6.47 -12.56
C PRO A 18 16.76 -5.05 -11.97
N ILE A 19 15.61 -4.46 -11.66
CA ILE A 19 15.49 -3.09 -11.17
C ILE A 19 14.87 -3.01 -9.77
N MET A 20 14.52 -4.14 -9.14
CA MET A 20 13.81 -4.15 -7.86
C MET A 20 14.59 -3.49 -6.73
N GLN A 21 15.92 -3.51 -6.77
CA GLN A 21 16.78 -2.81 -5.82
C GLN A 21 16.64 -1.28 -5.85
N LEU A 22 16.00 -0.72 -6.89
CA LEU A 22 15.71 0.71 -6.98
C LEU A 22 14.43 1.08 -6.22
N PHE A 23 13.67 0.11 -5.71
CA PHE A 23 12.39 0.33 -5.04
C PHE A 23 12.50 0.02 -3.54
N PRO A 24 11.91 0.86 -2.67
CA PRO A 24 11.83 0.59 -1.23
C PRO A 24 11.22 -0.79 -0.99
N ASP A 25 11.88 -1.61 -0.16
CA ASP A 25 11.46 -2.97 0.20
C ASP A 25 11.17 -3.90 -0.99
N GLY A 26 11.66 -3.55 -2.18
CA GLY A 26 11.34 -4.26 -3.42
C GLY A 26 9.85 -4.18 -3.78
N MET A 27 9.17 -3.07 -3.44
CA MET A 27 7.76 -2.86 -3.76
C MET A 27 7.57 -1.70 -4.73
N ILE A 28 6.78 -1.92 -5.78
CA ILE A 28 6.50 -0.89 -6.78
C ILE A 28 5.22 -0.14 -6.38
N PRO A 29 5.19 1.20 -6.43
CA PRO A 29 3.97 1.95 -6.15
C PRO A 29 2.96 1.81 -7.30
N MET A 30 1.71 1.45 -6.97
CA MET A 30 0.60 1.38 -7.93
C MET A 30 -0.41 2.46 -7.68
N ARG A 31 -0.94 3.03 -8.75
CA ARG A 31 -1.94 4.10 -8.70
C ARG A 31 -3.25 3.63 -8.08
N ASP A 32 -3.63 2.37 -8.25
CA ASP A 32 -4.91 1.83 -7.79
C ASP A 32 -4.68 0.50 -7.04
N PRO A 33 -5.42 0.19 -5.97
CA PRO A 33 -5.46 -1.13 -5.35
C PRO A 33 -6.01 -2.25 -6.26
N PHE A 34 -6.67 -1.92 -7.38
CA PHE A 34 -7.31 -2.85 -8.30
C PHE A 34 -6.85 -2.70 -9.75
N PRO A 35 -6.82 -3.80 -10.53
CA PRO A 35 -6.59 -3.74 -11.96
C PRO A 35 -7.88 -3.34 -12.67
N MET A 36 -8.11 -2.04 -12.75
CA MET A 36 -9.30 -1.49 -13.44
C MET A 36 -9.11 -1.43 -14.95
N GLU A 37 -7.87 -1.32 -15.45
CA GLU A 37 -7.60 -1.37 -16.88
C GLU A 37 -7.65 -2.81 -17.42
N ARG A 38 -8.53 -3.04 -18.40
CA ARG A 38 -8.72 -4.33 -19.06
C ARG A 38 -8.62 -4.21 -20.59
N PRO A 39 -7.41 -4.06 -21.16
CA PRO A 39 -7.25 -4.17 -22.59
C PRO A 39 -7.51 -5.60 -23.10
N THR A 40 -7.92 -5.66 -24.36
CA THR A 40 -8.07 -6.94 -25.08
C THR A 40 -6.72 -7.37 -25.63
N GLY A 41 -6.23 -8.51 -25.15
CA GLY A 41 -4.99 -9.14 -25.61
C GLY A 41 -5.10 -9.76 -27.01
N PRO A 42 -3.98 -10.24 -27.58
CA PRO A 42 -3.92 -10.80 -28.93
C PRO A 42 -4.90 -11.97 -29.18
N ASN A 43 -5.22 -12.72 -28.13
CA ASN A 43 -6.12 -13.88 -28.19
C ASN A 43 -7.58 -13.56 -27.82
N LYS A 44 -7.97 -12.28 -27.79
CA LYS A 44 -9.25 -11.79 -27.25
C LYS A 44 -9.46 -12.06 -25.75
N GLU A 45 -8.39 -12.40 -25.05
CA GLU A 45 -8.40 -12.49 -23.60
C GLU A 45 -8.38 -11.09 -22.99
N GLN A 46 -9.12 -10.89 -21.90
CA GLN A 46 -9.04 -9.66 -21.12
C GLN A 46 -7.81 -9.75 -20.23
N ILE A 47 -6.88 -8.82 -20.40
CA ILE A 47 -5.68 -8.74 -19.58
C ILE A 47 -5.93 -7.65 -18.56
N ALA A 48 -5.90 -7.97 -17.28
CA ALA A 48 -6.01 -6.94 -16.26
C ALA A 48 -4.63 -6.34 -15.96
N LEU A 49 -4.58 -5.01 -15.96
CA LEU A 49 -3.36 -4.23 -15.80
C LEU A 49 -3.41 -3.36 -14.55
N TRP A 50 -2.29 -3.32 -13.85
CA TRP A 50 -1.98 -2.33 -12.84
C TRP A 50 -1.22 -1.18 -13.46
N ILE A 51 -1.52 0.02 -12.98
CA ILE A 51 -0.89 1.25 -13.43
C ILE A 51 0.12 1.66 -12.37
N VAL A 52 1.40 1.61 -12.72
CA VAL A 52 2.49 2.08 -11.87
C VAL A 52 2.34 3.59 -11.69
N ASP A 53 2.38 4.05 -10.45
CA ASP A 53 2.17 5.45 -10.11
C ASP A 53 3.41 6.29 -10.39
N LEU A 54 3.39 7.03 -11.51
CA LEU A 54 4.50 7.89 -11.93
C LEU A 54 4.82 9.00 -10.91
N GLU A 55 3.83 9.51 -10.18
CA GLU A 55 4.04 10.63 -9.26
C GLU A 55 4.89 10.21 -8.05
N ARG A 56 4.87 8.92 -7.72
CA ARG A 56 5.69 8.32 -6.65
C ARG A 56 7.02 7.75 -7.13
N LEU A 57 7.32 7.82 -8.43
CA LEU A 57 8.60 7.38 -8.96
C LEU A 57 9.61 8.53 -9.03
N SER A 58 10.84 8.22 -8.61
CA SER A 58 12.01 9.03 -8.96
C SER A 58 12.34 8.91 -10.45
N SER A 59 13.04 9.90 -11.00
CA SER A 59 13.50 9.89 -12.40
C SER A 59 14.34 8.66 -12.74
N ILE A 60 15.11 8.13 -11.78
CA ILE A 60 15.90 6.90 -11.95
C ILE A 60 15.00 5.68 -12.13
N GLN A 61 13.95 5.56 -11.31
CA GLN A 61 12.98 4.45 -11.40
C GLN A 61 12.19 4.54 -12.71
N VAL A 62 11.72 5.72 -13.12
CA VAL A 62 11.03 5.93 -14.40
C VAL A 62 11.90 5.48 -15.57
N GLN A 63 13.16 5.92 -15.61
CA GLN A 63 14.09 5.54 -16.68
C GLN A 63 14.41 4.04 -16.68
N ALA A 64 14.50 3.41 -15.50
CA ALA A 64 14.76 1.98 -15.39
C ALA A 64 13.58 1.14 -15.93
N ILE A 65 12.34 1.50 -15.57
CA ILE A 65 11.14 0.85 -16.12
C ILE A 65 11.06 1.07 -17.63
N ALA A 66 11.22 2.31 -18.09
CA ALA A 66 11.15 2.63 -19.52
C ALA A 66 12.18 1.84 -20.34
N ARG A 67 13.40 1.66 -19.83
CA ARG A 67 14.44 0.83 -20.49
C ARG A 67 14.07 -0.64 -20.57
N LEU A 68 13.48 -1.21 -19.52
CA LEU A 68 13.02 -2.60 -19.53
C LEU A 68 11.94 -2.81 -20.60
N ILE A 69 10.94 -1.93 -20.62
CA ILE A 69 9.83 -2.00 -21.58
C ILE A 69 10.33 -1.76 -23.01
N ALA A 70 11.18 -0.75 -23.22
CA ALA A 70 11.79 -0.44 -24.52
C ALA A 70 12.60 -1.63 -25.05
N SER A 71 13.41 -2.26 -24.20
CA SER A 71 14.19 -3.45 -24.56
C SER A 71 13.30 -4.64 -24.91
N ALA A 72 12.20 -4.85 -24.19
CA ALA A 72 11.29 -5.97 -24.44
C ALA A 72 10.49 -5.80 -25.74
N ASN A 73 10.21 -4.55 -26.14
CA ASN A 73 9.37 -4.22 -27.30
C ASN A 73 10.16 -3.71 -28.51
N ASN A 74 11.49 -3.64 -28.41
CA ASN A 74 12.36 -3.04 -29.43
C ASN A 74 11.90 -1.61 -29.83
N ALA A 75 11.60 -0.80 -28.81
CA ALA A 75 11.11 0.57 -28.92
C ALA A 75 12.16 1.57 -28.38
N ASP A 76 11.95 2.87 -28.62
CA ASP A 76 12.78 3.92 -28.04
C ASP A 76 12.38 4.20 -26.58
N VAL A 77 13.37 4.46 -25.71
CA VAL A 77 13.13 4.71 -24.28
C VAL A 77 12.33 6.00 -24.07
N ALA A 78 12.59 7.04 -24.86
CA ALA A 78 11.88 8.31 -24.75
C ALA A 78 10.43 8.17 -25.22
N GLU A 79 10.17 7.38 -26.26
CA GLU A 79 8.81 7.07 -26.71
C GLU A 79 8.01 6.33 -25.62
N VAL A 80 8.62 5.34 -24.97
CA VAL A 80 7.99 4.59 -23.87
C VAL A 80 7.71 5.50 -22.67
N ALA A 81 8.65 6.37 -22.31
CA ALA A 81 8.45 7.31 -21.21
C ALA A 81 7.34 8.34 -21.52
N ALA A 82 7.27 8.84 -22.76
CA ALA A 82 6.23 9.76 -23.19
C ALA A 82 4.83 9.11 -23.22
N ASP A 83 4.72 7.85 -23.66
CA ASP A 83 3.44 7.11 -23.62
C ASP A 83 2.98 6.88 -22.18
N ALA A 84 3.90 6.54 -21.28
CA ALA A 84 3.58 6.38 -19.86
C ALA A 84 3.07 7.69 -19.24
N GLU A 85 3.71 8.83 -19.55
CA GLU A 85 3.25 10.15 -19.09
C GLU A 85 1.84 10.47 -19.63
N ALA A 86 1.58 10.21 -20.91
CA ALA A 86 0.26 10.42 -21.51
C ALA A 86 -0.84 9.53 -20.89
N ARG A 87 -0.46 8.36 -20.35
CA ARG A 87 -1.36 7.39 -19.70
C ARG A 87 -1.35 7.50 -18.17
N ASN A 88 -0.63 8.46 -17.61
CA ASN A 88 -0.45 8.64 -16.16
C ASN A 88 0.11 7.39 -15.45
N GLY A 89 0.95 6.60 -16.12
CA GLY A 89 1.51 5.38 -15.55
C GLY A 89 2.14 4.41 -16.54
N PHE A 90 3.01 3.53 -16.03
CA PHE A 90 3.41 2.33 -16.76
C PHE A 90 2.41 1.20 -16.53
N ALA A 91 2.05 0.48 -17.57
CA ALA A 91 1.21 -0.71 -17.45
C ALA A 91 2.03 -1.92 -16.94
N MET A 92 1.48 -2.63 -15.96
CA MET A 92 2.04 -3.86 -15.41
C MET A 92 0.98 -4.95 -15.37
N ASN A 93 1.33 -6.15 -15.80
CA ASN A 93 0.39 -7.26 -15.82
C ASN A 93 0.14 -7.77 -14.39
N GLU A 94 -1.14 -7.93 -14.00
CA GLU A 94 -1.54 -8.45 -12.70
C GLU A 94 -0.92 -9.82 -12.37
N VAL A 95 -0.62 -10.64 -13.39
CA VAL A 95 -0.11 -12.00 -13.18
C VAL A 95 1.25 -12.01 -12.48
N TRP A 96 2.01 -10.91 -12.56
CA TRP A 96 3.31 -10.76 -11.90
C TRP A 96 3.19 -10.36 -10.43
N VAL A 97 2.03 -9.92 -9.96
CA VAL A 97 1.80 -9.51 -8.58
C VAL A 97 1.75 -10.74 -7.68
N GLU A 98 2.55 -10.73 -6.62
CA GLU A 98 2.55 -11.74 -5.54
C GLU A 98 1.63 -11.31 -4.41
N SER A 99 1.83 -10.09 -3.91
CA SER A 99 1.07 -9.51 -2.81
C SER A 99 1.04 -7.99 -2.94
N MET A 100 0.12 -7.38 -2.19
CA MET A 100 0.00 -5.93 -2.11
C MET A 100 -0.07 -5.47 -0.67
N GLN A 101 0.35 -4.22 -0.45
CA GLN A 101 0.05 -3.42 0.72
C GLN A 101 -0.74 -2.22 0.25
N CYS A 102 -1.82 -1.93 0.93
CA CYS A 102 -2.65 -0.75 0.68
C CYS A 102 -3.11 -0.16 2.01
N TRP A 103 -3.37 1.15 2.02
CA TRP A 103 -4.01 1.80 3.16
C TRP A 103 -5.46 2.18 2.90
N ALA A 104 -5.84 3.39 3.30
CA ALA A 104 -7.20 3.84 3.50
C ALA A 104 -8.06 3.64 2.24
N GLU A 105 -7.51 3.94 1.06
CA GLU A 105 -8.19 3.71 -0.21
C GLU A 105 -8.49 2.22 -0.43
N GLY A 106 -7.50 1.35 -0.26
CA GLY A 106 -7.66 -0.08 -0.46
C GLY A 106 -8.71 -0.70 0.47
N PHE A 107 -8.75 -0.30 1.73
CA PHE A 107 -9.77 -0.78 2.68
C PHE A 107 -11.16 -0.21 2.39
N ALA A 108 -11.27 1.08 2.07
CA ALA A 108 -12.54 1.70 1.75
C ALA A 108 -13.18 1.04 0.52
N ARG A 109 -12.42 0.89 -0.56
CA ARG A 109 -12.92 0.30 -1.81
C ARG A 109 -13.15 -1.21 -1.70
N SER A 110 -12.36 -1.92 -0.89
CA SER A 110 -12.62 -3.34 -0.58
C SER A 110 -13.92 -3.53 0.19
N LYS A 111 -14.26 -2.60 1.09
CA LYS A 111 -15.54 -2.60 1.79
C LYS A 111 -16.69 -2.32 0.83
N GLU A 112 -16.56 -1.31 -0.04
CA GLU A 112 -17.57 -1.00 -1.06
C GLU A 112 -17.81 -2.20 -2.00
N LEU A 113 -16.75 -2.92 -2.37
CA LEU A 113 -16.87 -4.17 -3.13
C LEU A 113 -17.60 -5.26 -2.34
N ALA A 114 -17.30 -5.42 -1.04
CA ALA A 114 -18.01 -6.38 -0.20
C ALA A 114 -19.52 -6.06 -0.10
N ASP A 115 -19.86 -4.79 0.12
CA ASP A 115 -21.25 -4.31 0.18
C ASP A 115 -21.98 -4.50 -1.16
N PHE A 116 -21.29 -4.24 -2.27
CA PHE A 116 -21.82 -4.52 -3.61
C PHE A 116 -22.12 -6.01 -3.78
N LEU A 117 -21.18 -6.90 -3.45
CA LEU A 117 -21.33 -8.34 -3.64
C LEU A 117 -22.48 -8.96 -2.81
N GLU A 118 -22.84 -8.36 -1.67
CA GLU A 118 -23.98 -8.80 -0.85
C GLU A 118 -25.34 -8.49 -1.49
N THR A 119 -25.42 -7.44 -2.31
CA THR A 119 -26.67 -6.93 -2.87
C THR A 119 -26.76 -7.08 -4.39
N ALA A 120 -25.64 -7.43 -5.03
CA ALA A 120 -25.52 -7.52 -6.47
C ALA A 120 -26.45 -8.60 -7.07
N PRO A 121 -27.08 -8.33 -8.24
CA PRO A 121 -27.79 -9.36 -8.97
C PRO A 121 -26.86 -10.54 -9.35
N PRO A 122 -27.41 -11.74 -9.59
CA PRO A 122 -26.60 -12.93 -9.87
C PRO A 122 -25.60 -12.72 -11.02
N PRO A 123 -24.34 -13.17 -10.86
CA PRO A 123 -23.33 -13.01 -11.89
C PRO A 123 -23.74 -13.72 -13.18
N GLY A 124 -23.40 -13.13 -14.33
CA GLY A 124 -23.73 -13.68 -15.65
C GLY A 124 -25.13 -13.36 -16.16
N THR A 125 -25.99 -12.71 -15.36
CA THR A 125 -27.25 -12.14 -15.84
C THR A 125 -27.03 -10.79 -16.54
N PRO A 126 -27.93 -10.32 -17.43
CA PRO A 126 -27.89 -8.96 -17.96
C PRO A 126 -27.87 -7.90 -16.86
N GLU A 127 -28.68 -8.08 -15.83
CA GLU A 127 -28.79 -7.18 -14.68
C GLU A 127 -27.51 -7.15 -13.85
N GLY A 128 -26.92 -8.32 -13.58
CA GLY A 128 -25.65 -8.44 -12.85
C GLY A 128 -24.47 -7.85 -13.62
N ARG A 129 -24.43 -8.04 -14.96
CA ARG A 129 -23.41 -7.39 -15.81
C ARG A 129 -23.53 -5.87 -15.79
N LYS A 130 -24.76 -5.35 -15.85
CA LYS A 130 -24.99 -3.91 -15.77
C LYS A 130 -24.60 -3.37 -14.40
N ALA A 131 -25.04 -4.00 -13.33
CA ALA A 131 -24.70 -3.57 -11.97
C ALA A 131 -23.18 -3.56 -11.73
N TRP A 132 -22.45 -4.55 -12.26
CA TRP A 132 -20.99 -4.57 -12.20
C TRP A 132 -20.36 -3.41 -12.98
N ALA A 133 -20.85 -3.12 -14.19
CA ALA A 133 -20.36 -1.99 -14.98
C ALA A 133 -20.62 -0.66 -14.26
N ASP A 134 -21.83 -0.46 -13.76
CA ASP A 134 -22.21 0.75 -13.00
C ASP A 134 -21.33 0.91 -11.74
N PHE A 135 -21.03 -0.18 -11.03
CA PHE A 135 -20.10 -0.18 -9.88
C PHE A 135 -18.67 0.16 -10.30
N ALA A 136 -18.16 -0.45 -11.37
CA ALA A 136 -16.79 -0.21 -11.84
C ALA A 136 -16.60 1.23 -12.34
N ASP A 137 -17.61 1.77 -13.04
CA ASP A 137 -17.60 3.15 -13.50
C ASP A 137 -17.65 4.13 -12.31
N ASP A 138 -18.49 3.88 -11.29
CA ASP A 138 -18.53 4.69 -10.06
C ASP A 138 -17.17 4.69 -9.34
N GLN A 139 -16.55 3.51 -9.20
CA GLN A 139 -15.22 3.38 -8.60
C GLN A 139 -14.17 4.19 -9.36
N TYR A 140 -14.19 4.10 -10.68
CA TYR A 140 -13.21 4.77 -11.53
C TYR A 140 -13.38 6.29 -11.53
N GLU A 141 -14.61 6.78 -11.66
CA GLU A 141 -14.91 8.22 -11.68
C GLU A 141 -14.61 8.88 -10.32
N ARG A 142 -14.93 8.25 -9.19
CA ARG A 142 -14.69 8.82 -7.86
C ARG A 142 -13.24 8.74 -7.42
N TRP A 143 -12.63 7.55 -7.52
CA TRP A 143 -11.31 7.30 -6.94
C TRP A 143 -10.15 7.65 -7.88
N ILE A 144 -10.32 7.44 -9.19
CA ILE A 144 -9.21 7.60 -10.16
C ILE A 144 -9.18 8.99 -10.79
N TYR A 145 -10.31 9.45 -11.32
CA TYR A 145 -10.41 10.81 -11.88
C TYR A 145 -10.88 11.85 -10.88
N GLY A 146 -11.74 11.46 -9.94
CA GLY A 146 -12.27 12.32 -8.90
C GLY A 146 -11.24 12.64 -7.80
N ASP A 147 -11.67 13.47 -6.87
CA ASP A 147 -10.89 13.97 -5.73
C ASP A 147 -11.32 13.34 -4.40
N GLU A 148 -11.98 12.18 -4.44
CA GLU A 148 -12.42 11.51 -3.22
C GLU A 148 -11.23 11.05 -2.37
N GLU A 149 -11.32 11.35 -1.08
CA GLU A 149 -10.33 10.95 -0.08
C GLU A 149 -10.91 9.83 0.80
N PRO A 150 -10.13 8.75 1.04
CA PRO A 150 -10.60 7.67 1.87
C PRO A 150 -10.65 8.09 3.35
N PRO A 151 -11.56 7.51 4.14
CA PRO A 151 -11.62 7.75 5.58
C PRO A 151 -10.28 7.35 6.23
N ALA A 152 -9.82 8.15 7.17
CA ALA A 152 -8.58 7.87 7.91
C ALA A 152 -8.69 6.56 8.70
N ILE A 153 -7.59 5.79 8.71
CA ILE A 153 -7.47 4.55 9.48
C ILE A 153 -6.44 4.79 10.59
N ASN A 154 -6.90 4.87 11.83
CA ASN A 154 -6.06 5.09 13.01
C ASN A 154 -5.82 3.79 13.77
N SER A 155 -6.77 2.86 13.73
CA SER A 155 -6.64 1.54 14.34
C SER A 155 -7.36 0.47 13.52
N ILE A 156 -7.17 -0.79 13.92
CA ILE A 156 -7.82 -1.94 13.30
C ILE A 156 -9.36 -1.86 13.42
N GLU A 157 -9.87 -1.18 14.46
CA GLU A 157 -11.30 -0.99 14.68
C GLU A 157 -11.98 -0.15 13.58
N ASP A 158 -11.21 0.69 12.87
CA ASP A 158 -11.71 1.50 11.76
C ASP A 158 -11.94 0.66 10.48
N ILE A 159 -11.39 -0.56 10.41
CA ILE A 159 -11.51 -1.46 9.26
C ILE A 159 -12.76 -2.33 9.39
N ASP A 160 -13.47 -2.56 8.28
CA ASP A 160 -14.64 -3.43 8.27
C ASP A 160 -14.28 -4.85 8.79
N PRO A 161 -15.05 -5.43 9.74
CA PRO A 161 -14.75 -6.74 10.31
C PRO A 161 -14.59 -7.86 9.27
N ARG A 162 -15.26 -7.78 8.11
CA ARG A 162 -15.13 -8.76 7.03
C ARG A 162 -13.75 -8.78 6.38
N LEU A 163 -13.00 -7.69 6.50
CA LEU A 163 -11.68 -7.50 5.90
C LEU A 163 -10.53 -7.74 6.90
N ARG A 164 -10.84 -7.95 8.18
CA ARG A 164 -9.83 -8.17 9.21
C ARG A 164 -9.29 -9.60 9.13
N THR A 165 -7.98 -9.74 8.96
CA THR A 165 -7.29 -11.02 9.06
C THR A 165 -6.32 -11.01 10.24
N PRO A 166 -5.97 -12.16 10.83
CA PRO A 166 -4.99 -12.22 11.93
C PRO A 166 -3.66 -11.54 11.58
N GLU A 167 -3.21 -11.67 10.32
CA GLU A 167 -1.98 -11.06 9.83
C GLU A 167 -2.09 -9.54 9.78
N LEU A 168 -3.26 -9.02 9.41
CA LEU A 168 -3.52 -7.58 9.41
C LEU A 168 -3.55 -7.01 10.84
N GLU A 169 -4.18 -7.72 11.78
CA GLU A 169 -4.20 -7.32 13.18
C GLU A 169 -2.78 -7.25 13.76
N GLN A 170 -1.94 -8.25 13.45
CA GLN A 170 -0.54 -8.25 13.84
C GLN A 170 0.26 -7.10 13.19
N ALA A 171 0.01 -6.81 11.91
CA ALA A 171 0.65 -5.68 11.24
C ALA A 171 0.32 -4.35 11.91
N PHE A 172 -0.94 -4.12 12.29
CA PHE A 172 -1.36 -2.93 13.04
C PHE A 172 -0.68 -2.84 14.41
N GLN A 173 -0.60 -3.95 15.14
CA GLN A 173 0.11 -3.99 16.42
C GLN A 173 1.60 -3.64 16.25
N HIS A 174 2.26 -4.19 15.22
CA HIS A 174 3.65 -3.88 14.93
C HIS A 174 3.85 -2.40 14.58
N LEU A 175 3.01 -1.82 13.71
CA LEU A 175 3.03 -0.39 13.40
C LEU A 175 2.84 0.49 14.64
N GLN A 176 2.02 0.06 15.60
CA GLN A 176 1.89 0.77 16.88
C GLN A 176 3.18 0.70 17.70
N PHE A 177 3.86 -0.46 17.75
CA PHE A 177 5.16 -0.58 18.40
C PHE A 177 6.24 0.27 17.72
N GLU A 178 6.31 0.27 16.40
CA GLU A 178 7.29 1.08 15.64
C GLU A 178 7.08 2.59 15.89
N LYS A 179 5.84 3.07 15.86
CA LYS A 179 5.52 4.47 16.18
C LYS A 179 5.91 4.84 17.61
N GLN A 180 5.73 3.93 18.56
CA GLN A 180 6.18 4.14 19.94
C GLN A 180 7.71 4.15 20.02
N LEU A 181 8.38 3.23 19.31
CA LEU A 181 9.83 3.16 19.27
C LEU A 181 10.48 4.42 18.67
N ALA A 182 9.84 5.01 17.66
CA ALA A 182 10.30 6.23 17.01
C ALA A 182 10.30 7.47 17.94
N ASN A 183 9.56 7.44 19.04
CA ASN A 183 9.50 8.54 20.00
C ASN A 183 10.64 8.48 21.05
N TYR A 184 11.42 7.40 21.07
CA TYR A 184 12.55 7.28 22.00
C TYR A 184 13.82 7.87 21.38
N SER A 185 14.59 8.57 22.21
CA SER A 185 15.93 8.99 21.82
C SER A 185 16.86 7.78 21.72
N VAL A 186 18.02 7.94 21.05
CA VAL A 186 19.08 6.93 21.06
C VAL A 186 19.48 6.55 22.49
N PHE A 187 19.45 7.52 23.41
CA PHE A 187 19.74 7.28 24.81
C PHE A 187 18.72 6.36 25.48
N ASP A 188 17.41 6.62 25.28
CA ASP A 188 16.32 5.81 25.83
C ASP A 188 16.34 4.35 25.34
N VAL A 189 16.76 4.14 24.10
CA VAL A 189 16.93 2.79 23.54
C VAL A 189 18.12 2.08 24.20
N LEU A 190 19.25 2.78 24.36
CA LEU A 190 20.47 2.21 24.95
C LEU A 190 20.36 1.94 26.45
N THR A 191 19.58 2.74 27.18
CA THR A 191 19.31 2.53 28.61
C THR A 191 18.24 1.47 28.87
N GLY A 192 17.54 1.01 27.84
CA GLY A 192 16.49 0.00 27.95
C GLY A 192 15.13 0.57 28.36
N ARG A 193 14.97 1.90 28.42
CA ARG A 193 13.70 2.56 28.77
C ARG A 193 12.59 2.18 27.79
N ALA A 194 12.91 2.19 26.49
CA ALA A 194 12.01 1.73 25.45
C ALA A 194 11.53 0.28 25.66
N MET A 195 12.40 -0.60 26.16
CA MET A 195 12.09 -2.00 26.41
C MET A 195 11.16 -2.16 27.63
N VAL A 196 11.42 -1.44 28.71
CA VAL A 196 10.57 -1.45 29.92
C VAL A 196 9.17 -0.93 29.64
N ASP A 197 9.04 0.17 28.89
CA ASP A 197 7.74 0.74 28.54
C ASP A 197 6.92 -0.18 27.63
N ILE A 198 7.57 -0.90 26.71
CA ILE A 198 6.89 -1.91 25.88
C ILE A 198 6.46 -3.10 26.74
N LEU A 199 7.30 -3.58 27.66
CA LEU A 199 6.96 -4.69 28.55
C LEU A 199 5.76 -4.36 29.44
N ASN A 200 5.75 -3.17 30.06
CA ASN A 200 4.63 -2.71 30.89
C ASN A 200 3.30 -2.56 30.12
N LYS A 201 3.36 -2.24 28.82
CA LYS A 201 2.17 -2.18 27.97
C LYS A 201 1.71 -3.56 27.50
N THR A 202 2.65 -4.45 27.25
CA THR A 202 2.37 -5.81 26.74
C THR A 202 1.90 -6.74 27.86
N ASP A 203 2.37 -6.50 29.09
CA ASP A 203 2.03 -7.25 30.29
C ASP A 203 1.67 -6.27 31.43
N PRO A 204 0.47 -5.67 31.39
CA PRO A 204 0.06 -4.65 32.36
C PRO A 204 -0.12 -5.19 33.78
N ASP A 205 -0.17 -6.52 33.94
CA ASP A 205 -0.26 -7.17 35.24
C ASP A 205 1.09 -7.22 35.97
N ASN A 206 2.19 -6.93 35.26
CA ASN A 206 3.54 -6.85 35.81
C ASN A 206 4.11 -5.44 35.63
N THR A 207 4.73 -4.90 36.69
CA THR A 207 5.45 -3.62 36.63
C THR A 207 6.94 -3.88 36.51
N TYR A 208 7.46 -3.65 35.32
CA TYR A 208 8.88 -3.63 35.01
C TYR A 208 9.42 -2.20 35.22
N SER A 209 10.60 -2.10 35.80
CA SER A 209 11.35 -0.85 35.91
C SER A 209 12.82 -1.13 35.60
N LEU A 210 13.55 -0.10 35.17
CA LEU A 210 15.00 -0.19 35.03
C LEU A 210 15.62 -0.25 36.42
N VAL A 211 16.36 -1.31 36.71
CA VAL A 211 17.01 -1.50 38.02
C VAL A 211 18.13 -0.46 38.17
N GLY A 212 18.00 0.45 39.13
CA GLY A 212 18.99 1.50 39.42
C GLY A 212 18.76 2.83 38.72
N PHE A 213 17.60 3.01 38.06
CA PHE A 213 17.07 4.31 37.67
C PHE A 213 15.94 4.63 38.65
N ASP A 214 16.22 5.41 39.69
CA ASP A 214 15.16 5.98 40.53
C ASP A 214 14.50 7.11 39.73
N ASP A 215 13.16 7.23 39.80
CA ASP A 215 12.38 8.24 39.07
C ASP A 215 12.85 9.69 39.34
N GLU A 216 13.65 9.91 40.38
CA GLU A 216 14.27 11.21 40.72
C GLU A 216 15.38 11.65 39.74
N ASP A 217 15.99 10.75 38.95
CA ASP A 217 17.12 11.10 38.07
C ASP A 217 16.70 11.82 36.76
N PHE A 218 15.40 11.93 36.47
CA PHE A 218 14.85 12.63 35.29
C PHE A 218 13.80 13.69 35.61
N GLU A 219 13.49 13.94 36.89
CA GLU A 219 12.57 15.03 37.29
C GLU A 219 13.21 16.42 37.23
N ASP A 220 14.50 16.52 36.89
CA ASP A 220 15.14 17.80 36.56
C ASP A 220 15.08 18.04 35.04
N ASP A 221 13.91 18.49 34.59
CA ASP A 221 13.77 19.34 33.39
C ASP A 221 14.51 20.68 33.65
N GLU A 222 15.84 20.64 33.79
CA GLU A 222 16.68 21.79 33.49
C GLU A 222 16.72 21.95 31.98
N ILE A 223 15.79 22.80 31.54
CA ILE A 223 15.78 23.57 30.29
C ILE A 223 17.23 23.87 29.85
N TYR A 224 17.69 23.19 28.80
CA TYR A 224 18.84 23.67 28.04
C TYR A 224 18.35 24.81 27.13
N GLU A 225 18.59 26.06 27.57
CA GLU A 225 18.61 27.26 26.71
C GLU A 225 19.70 27.18 25.64
#